data_AF-A0AA45Z3I3-F1
#
_entry.id   AF-A0AA45Z3I3-F1
#
_cell.length_a   1.000
_cell.length_b   1.000
_cell.length_c   1.000
_cell.angle_alpha   90.00
_cell.angle_beta   90.00
_cell.angle_gamma   90.00
#
_symmetry.space_group_name_H-M   'P 1'
#
loop_
_entity.id
_entity.type
_entity.pdbx_description
1 polymer ?
#
loop_
_entity_poly.entity_id
_entity_poly.type
_entity_poly.pdbx_seq_one_letter_code
_entity_poly.pdbx_strand_id
1 'polypeptide(L)'
;MARPVNVNAMLPIEVEFQRERASGLRRSGDKLEGALALVAQAEKELRALHGLSRMERYAAYRALWKEAERLRWNLTVQREACGLRNHSDLDVIYPLPPLLRE
;
A
#
# COMPACT_ATOMS: atom_id res chain seq x y z
N MET A 1 0.31 -44.38 25.09
CA MET A 1 0.89 -44.27 23.73
C MET A 1 1.25 -42.82 23.48
N ALA A 2 2.51 -42.50 23.19
CA ALA A 2 2.94 -41.13 22.93
C ALA A 2 2.39 -40.66 21.57
N ARG A 3 1.79 -39.46 21.54
CA ARG A 3 1.26 -38.85 20.32
C ARG A 3 2.43 -38.56 19.38
N PRO A 4 2.37 -38.93 18.08
CA PRO A 4 3.46 -38.66 17.17
C PRO A 4 3.66 -37.15 17.06
N VAL A 5 4.85 -36.67 17.45
CA VAL A 5 5.24 -35.28 17.29
C VAL A 5 5.41 -35.05 15.79
N ASN A 6 4.49 -34.30 15.20
CA ASN A 6 4.63 -33.87 13.82
C ASN A 6 5.69 -32.77 13.77
N VAL A 7 6.92 -33.16 13.45
CA VAL A 7 8.08 -32.27 13.29
C VAL A 7 7.89 -31.18 12.23
N ASN A 8 6.86 -31.27 11.39
CA ASN A 8 6.52 -30.26 10.38
C ASN A 8 5.38 -29.32 10.81
N ALA A 9 4.80 -29.49 12.00
CA ALA A 9 3.75 -28.61 12.49
C ALA A 9 4.35 -27.32 13.08
N MET A 10 3.83 -26.17 12.65
CA MET A 10 4.18 -24.89 13.26
C MET A 10 3.85 -24.87 14.75
N LEU A 11 4.74 -24.30 15.54
CA LEU A 11 4.51 -24.01 16.95
C LEU A 11 3.41 -22.95 17.07
N PRO A 12 2.62 -22.94 18.17
CA PRO A 12 1.57 -21.94 18.39
C PRO A 12 2.07 -20.49 18.25
N ILE A 13 3.28 -20.22 18.75
CA ILE A 13 3.91 -18.89 18.65
C ILE A 13 4.22 -18.49 17.20
N GLU A 14 4.61 -19.44 16.35
CA GLU A 14 4.87 -19.18 14.93
C GLU A 14 3.58 -18.84 14.19
N VAL A 15 2.48 -19.53 14.53
CA VAL A 15 1.14 -19.22 14.00
C VAL A 15 0.72 -17.79 14.39
N GLU A 16 0.96 -17.37 15.63
CA GLU A 16 0.68 -16.01 16.07
C GLU A 16 1.51 -14.97 15.32
N PHE A 17 2.81 -15.23 15.12
CA PHE A 17 3.66 -14.34 14.32
C PHE A 17 3.17 -14.22 12.87
N GLN A 18 2.76 -15.32 12.23
CA GLN A 18 2.21 -15.24 10.87
C GLN A 18 0.90 -14.47 10.82
N ARG A 19 0.04 -14.62 11.84
CA ARG A 19 -1.21 -13.86 11.93
C ARG A 19 -0.97 -12.36 12.08
N GLU A 20 0.00 -11.96 12.90
CA GLU A 20 0.34 -10.55 13.07
C GLU A 20 0.93 -9.95 11.79
N ARG A 21 1.84 -10.68 11.10
CA ARG A 21 2.38 -10.26 9.80
C ARG A 21 1.26 -10.05 8.76
N ALA A 22 0.35 -11.01 8.65
CA ALA A 22 -0.79 -10.92 7.73
C ALA A 22 -1.69 -9.71 8.07
N SER A 23 -1.94 -9.48 9.36
CA SER A 23 -2.75 -8.35 9.84
C SER A 23 -2.06 -7.00 9.58
N GLY A 24 -0.73 -6.95 9.71
CA GLY A 24 0.08 -5.78 9.36
C GLY A 24 0.01 -5.46 7.86
N LEU A 25 0.20 -6.47 7.00
CA LEU A 25 0.10 -6.31 5.55
C LEU A 25 -1.28 -5.81 5.12
N ARG A 26 -2.35 -6.37 5.69
CA ARG A 26 -3.72 -5.91 5.43
C ARG A 26 -3.91 -4.45 5.77
N ARG A 27 -3.54 -4.03 6.99
CA ARG A 27 -3.70 -2.62 7.42
C ARG A 27 -2.93 -1.65 6.53
N SER A 28 -1.73 -2.02 6.09
CA SER A 28 -0.94 -1.22 5.14
C SER A 28 -1.59 -1.14 3.76
N GLY A 29 -2.15 -2.25 3.25
CA GLY A 29 -2.94 -2.28 2.02
C GLY A 29 -4.16 -1.37 2.10
N ASP A 30 -5.00 -1.55 3.13
CA ASP A 30 -6.20 -0.72 3.36
C ASP A 30 -5.86 0.78 3.41
N LYS A 31 -4.73 1.14 4.03
CA LYS A 31 -4.26 2.53 4.09
C LYS A 31 -3.81 3.05 2.71
N LEU A 32 -3.13 2.22 1.92
CA LEU A 32 -2.73 2.58 0.56
C LEU A 32 -3.94 2.76 -0.35
N GLU A 33 -4.95 1.88 -0.25
CA GLU A 33 -6.21 2.01 -1.01
C GLU A 33 -6.90 3.34 -0.71
N GLY A 34 -7.01 3.71 0.57
CA GLY A 34 -7.54 5.01 0.97
C GLY A 34 -6.75 6.18 0.39
N ALA A 35 -5.42 6.12 0.41
CA ALA A 35 -4.57 7.17 -0.17
C ALA A 35 -4.74 7.27 -1.70
N LEU A 36 -4.81 6.14 -2.41
CA LEU A 36 -5.03 6.11 -3.86
C LEU A 36 -6.40 6.69 -4.23
N ALA A 37 -7.45 6.40 -3.44
CA ALA A 37 -8.77 7.00 -3.64
C ALA A 37 -8.74 8.53 -3.51
N LEU A 38 -8.01 9.05 -2.50
CA LEU A 38 -7.82 10.50 -2.33
C LEU A 38 -7.05 11.13 -3.50
N VAL A 39 -6.00 10.45 -3.99
CA VAL A 39 -5.25 10.91 -5.17
C VAL A 39 -6.13 10.95 -6.40
N ALA A 40 -6.92 9.90 -6.66
CA ALA A 40 -7.81 9.83 -7.81
C ALA A 40 -8.87 10.95 -7.79
N GLN A 41 -9.44 11.22 -6.61
CA GLN A 41 -10.40 12.31 -6.45
C GLN A 41 -9.73 13.69 -6.67
N ALA A 42 -8.58 13.93 -6.06
CA ALA A 42 -7.83 15.18 -6.23
C ALA A 42 -7.36 15.37 -7.68
N GLU A 43 -6.98 14.29 -8.38
CA GLU A 43 -6.62 14.34 -9.80
C GLU A 43 -7.81 14.79 -10.65
N LYS A 44 -8.99 14.21 -10.41
CA LYS A 44 -10.22 14.57 -11.13
C LYS A 44 -10.57 16.04 -10.93
N GLU A 45 -10.49 16.53 -9.69
CA GLU A 45 -10.71 17.95 -9.37
C GLU A 45 -9.69 18.84 -10.06
N LEU A 46 -8.40 18.50 -9.98
CA LEU A 46 -7.33 19.28 -10.58
C LEU A 46 -7.46 19.37 -12.11
N ARG A 47 -7.86 18.29 -12.78
CA ARG A 47 -8.13 18.26 -14.24
C ARG A 47 -9.27 19.20 -14.66
N ALA A 48 -10.23 19.46 -13.78
CA ALA A 48 -11.33 20.39 -14.04
C ALA A 48 -10.96 21.86 -13.78
N LEU A 49 -9.81 22.12 -13.16
CA LEU A 49 -9.33 23.47 -12.85
C LEU A 49 -8.29 23.95 -13.87
N HIS A 50 -8.22 25.27 -14.03
CA HIS A 50 -7.27 25.94 -14.91
C HIS A 50 -6.69 27.21 -14.27
N GLY A 51 -5.56 27.67 -14.81
CA GLY A 51 -4.89 28.90 -14.38
C GLY A 51 -4.52 28.90 -12.90
N LEU A 52 -4.70 30.04 -12.23
CA LEU A 52 -4.29 30.24 -10.85
C LEU A 52 -4.92 29.22 -9.88
N SER A 53 -6.22 28.93 -10.05
CA SER A 53 -6.94 27.96 -9.20
C SER A 53 -6.35 26.55 -9.27
N ARG A 54 -5.85 26.14 -10.43
CA ARG A 54 -5.17 24.86 -10.62
C ARG A 54 -3.82 24.87 -9.91
N MET A 55 -3.03 25.93 -10.08
CA MET A 55 -1.72 26.08 -9.44
C MET A 55 -1.85 26.04 -7.91
N GLU A 56 -2.83 26.73 -7.34
CA GLU A 56 -3.10 26.75 -5.90
C GLU A 56 -3.46 25.36 -5.34
N ARG A 57 -4.19 24.55 -6.12
CA ARG A 57 -4.61 23.20 -5.74
C ARG A 57 -3.57 22.13 -6.02
N TYR A 58 -2.63 22.39 -6.92
CA TYR A 58 -1.61 21.41 -7.31
C TYR A 58 -0.76 20.95 -6.13
N ALA A 59 -0.34 21.85 -5.24
CA ALA A 59 0.51 21.50 -4.11
C ALA A 59 -0.15 20.44 -3.20
N ALA A 60 -1.46 20.56 -2.96
CA ALA A 60 -2.23 19.60 -2.18
C ALA A 60 -2.34 18.24 -2.89
N TYR A 61 -2.65 18.24 -4.19
CA TYR A 61 -2.64 17.03 -5.02
C TYR A 61 -1.27 16.32 -4.97
N ARG A 62 -0.18 17.06 -5.17
CA ARG A 62 1.19 16.52 -5.14
C ARG A 62 1.55 15.92 -3.78
N ALA A 63 1.07 16.50 -2.68
CA ALA A 63 1.28 15.95 -1.35
C ALA A 63 0.56 14.60 -1.18
N LEU A 64 -0.69 14.49 -1.64
CA LEU A 64 -1.43 13.22 -1.63
C LEU A 64 -0.74 12.15 -2.49
N TRP A 65 -0.26 12.54 -3.68
CA TRP A 65 0.44 11.62 -4.58
C TRP A 65 1.71 11.06 -3.94
N LYS A 66 2.53 11.93 -3.31
CA LYS A 66 3.73 11.51 -2.59
C LYS A 66 3.44 10.60 -1.39
N GLU A 67 2.34 10.85 -0.68
CA GLU A 67 1.94 9.98 0.42
C GLU A 67 1.53 8.59 -0.09
N ALA A 68 0.78 8.51 -1.20
CA ALA A 68 0.44 7.24 -1.82
C ALA A 68 1.70 6.48 -2.31
N GLU A 69 2.64 7.17 -2.95
CA GLU A 69 3.94 6.61 -3.36
C GLU A 69 4.70 6.03 -2.14
N ARG A 70 4.79 6.79 -1.06
CA ARG A 70 5.46 6.37 0.18
C ARG A 70 4.79 5.15 0.81
N LEU A 71 3.46 5.13 0.87
CA LEU A 71 2.71 4.00 1.42
C LEU A 71 2.89 2.73 0.58
N ARG A 72 2.93 2.88 -0.75
CA ARG A 72 3.20 1.79 -1.68
C ARG A 72 4.60 1.20 -1.51
N TRP A 73 5.60 2.07 -1.32
CA TRP A 73 6.95 1.65 -0.97
C TRP A 73 6.99 0.90 0.37
N ASN A 74 6.32 1.42 1.41
CA ASN A 74 6.27 0.75 2.71
C ASN A 74 5.64 -0.65 2.63
N LEU A 75 4.57 -0.81 1.84
CA LEU A 75 3.94 -2.11 1.61
C LEU A 75 4.90 -3.08 0.90
N THR A 76 5.69 -2.58 -0.06
CA THR A 76 6.74 -3.37 -0.73
C THR A 76 7.75 -3.90 0.28
N VAL A 77 8.29 -3.03 1.14
CA VAL A 77 9.26 -3.43 2.19
C VAL A 77 8.66 -4.43 3.18
N GLN A 78 7.43 -4.23 3.61
CA GLN A 78 6.76 -5.17 4.51
C GLN A 78 6.52 -6.53 3.88
N ARG A 79 6.20 -6.57 2.58
CA ARG A 79 6.08 -7.82 1.81
C ARG A 79 7.42 -8.56 1.72
N GLU A 80 8.52 -7.85 1.48
CA GLU A 80 9.86 -8.44 1.49
C GLU A 80 10.22 -9.02 2.85
N ALA A 81 9.93 -8.29 3.93
CA ALA A 81 10.08 -8.78 5.30
C ALA A 81 9.17 -9.99 5.58
N CYS A 82 8.09 -10.16 4.81
CA CYS A 82 7.21 -11.32 4.82
C CYS A 82 7.68 -12.49 3.94
N GLY A 83 8.75 -12.32 3.17
CA GLY A 83 9.26 -13.30 2.20
C GLY A 83 8.64 -13.20 0.81
N LEU A 84 7.76 -12.24 0.57
CA LEU A 84 7.11 -11.97 -0.71
C LEU A 84 7.98 -11.00 -1.51
N ARG A 85 8.90 -11.54 -2.33
CA ARG A 85 9.89 -10.74 -3.08
C ARG A 85 9.49 -10.35 -4.51
N ASN A 86 8.42 -10.95 -5.03
CA ASN A 86 7.83 -10.51 -6.29
C ASN A 86 6.80 -9.41 -6.00
N HIS A 87 6.97 -8.27 -6.67
CA HIS A 87 6.17 -7.06 -6.47
C HIS A 87 5.39 -6.65 -7.70
N SER A 88 5.47 -7.42 -8.80
CA SER A 88 4.72 -7.13 -10.03
C SER A 88 3.21 -7.09 -9.81
N ASP A 89 2.71 -7.84 -8.83
CA ASP A 89 1.31 -7.79 -8.40
C ASP A 89 0.92 -6.45 -7.75
N LEU A 90 1.85 -5.75 -7.10
CA LEU A 90 1.59 -4.41 -6.56
C LEU A 90 1.34 -3.38 -7.66
N ASP A 91 1.98 -3.53 -8.83
CA ASP A 91 1.74 -2.64 -9.98
C ASP A 91 0.32 -2.81 -10.54
N VAL A 92 -0.22 -4.02 -10.43
CA VAL A 92 -1.57 -4.37 -10.90
C VAL A 92 -2.64 -4.01 -9.85
N ILE A 93 -2.41 -4.35 -8.59
CA ILE A 93 -3.40 -4.20 -7.51
C ILE A 93 -3.45 -2.75 -7.01
N TYR A 94 -2.29 -2.10 -6.91
CA TYR A 94 -2.16 -0.73 -6.38
C TYR A 94 -1.47 0.18 -7.40
N PRO A 95 -2.10 0.42 -8.57
CA PRO A 95 -1.51 1.28 -9.60
C PRO A 95 -1.44 2.71 -9.08
N LEU A 96 -0.23 3.29 -9.07
CA LEU A 96 -0.05 4.70 -8.79
C LEU A 96 -0.37 5.48 -10.08
N PRO A 97 -1.34 6.41 -10.08
CA PRO A 97 -1.65 7.19 -11.28
C PRO A 97 -0.45 8.06 -11.67
N PRO A 98 -0.30 8.41 -12.97
CA PRO A 98 0.78 9.28 -13.40
C PRO A 98 0.66 10.65 -12.72
N LEU A 99 1.79 11.18 -12.24
CA LEU A 99 1.82 12.52 -11.64
C LEU A 99 1.50 13.57 -12.73
N LEU A 100 0.41 14.32 -12.52
CA LEU A 100 0.08 15.44 -13.41
C LEU A 100 1.13 16.54 -13.33
N ARG A 101 1.28 17.31 -14.41
CA ARG A 101 2.10 18.53 -14.43
C ARG A 101 1.33 19.70 -13.82
N GLU A 102 2.08 20.65 -13.26
CA GLU A 102 1.58 21.94 -12.76
C GLU A 102 0.75 22.66 -13.82
#